data_AF-A0A1H7KEN7-F1
#
_entry.id   AF-A0A1H7KEN7-F1
#
_cell.length_a   1.000
_cell.length_b   1.000
_cell.length_c   1.000
_cell.angle_alpha   90.00
_cell.angle_beta   90.00
_cell.angle_gamma   90.00
#
_symmetry.space_group_name_H-M   'P 1'
#
loop_
_entity.id
_entity.type
_entity.pdbx_description
1 polymer ?
#
loop_
_entity_poly.entity_id
_entity_poly.type
_entity_poly.pdbx_seq_one_letter_code
_entity_poly.pdbx_strand_id
1 'polypeptide(L)'
;MYKFTPLLLSLTFLMTGCSETDKSVEALKSVELHEENIQTIKELREENARLQEQIVQLQENVHSEELRNNLRETLNMTFKLIAAMESGDIAYMESVSSPNVDISKNSNTMTIYNAGHSYEVHFLNGIQWDEFEFRGYNQKDSDHFMLFIAKYIKTKGSEGNIAYEFSFVRSPEGNWLFDGYIS
;
A
#
# COMPACT_ATOMS: atom_id res chain seq x y z
N MET A 1 7.53 65.94 -95.84
CA MET A 1 8.29 64.67 -95.80
C MET A 1 7.99 63.99 -94.48
N TYR A 2 7.28 62.87 -94.54
CA TYR A 2 6.96 61.97 -93.43
C TYR A 2 8.16 61.06 -93.13
N LYS A 3 8.40 60.74 -91.84
CA LYS A 3 8.69 59.37 -91.37
C LYS A 3 8.15 59.18 -89.93
N PHE A 4 7.13 58.35 -89.80
CA PHE A 4 6.80 57.52 -88.62
C PHE A 4 7.91 56.45 -88.47
N THR A 5 8.24 55.86 -87.30
CA THR A 5 7.42 55.06 -86.37
C THR A 5 8.14 54.90 -84.99
N PRO A 6 7.44 54.42 -83.92
CA PRO A 6 7.90 54.30 -82.52
C PRO A 6 8.27 52.85 -82.11
N LEU A 7 8.84 52.64 -80.90
CA LEU A 7 8.38 51.64 -79.90
C LEU A 7 9.17 51.70 -78.56
N LEU A 8 8.45 51.43 -77.47
CA LEU A 8 8.81 51.35 -76.05
C LEU A 8 9.97 50.39 -75.70
N LEU A 9 10.68 50.67 -74.59
CA LEU A 9 10.66 49.79 -73.42
C LEU A 9 11.11 50.52 -72.13
N SER A 10 10.24 50.48 -71.13
CA SER A 10 10.43 50.89 -69.74
C SER A 10 11.25 49.86 -68.95
N LEU A 11 12.07 50.27 -67.96
CA LEU A 11 12.06 49.68 -66.60
C LEU A 11 12.90 50.47 -65.57
N THR A 12 12.14 51.01 -64.60
CA THR A 12 12.38 51.23 -63.16
C THR A 12 13.78 51.23 -62.54
N PHE A 13 14.00 52.29 -61.74
CA PHE A 13 14.75 52.35 -60.48
C PHE A 13 14.69 51.05 -59.66
N LEU A 14 15.79 50.69 -59.00
CA LEU A 14 15.83 50.46 -57.54
C LEU A 14 17.28 50.42 -57.04
N MET A 15 17.52 51.26 -56.05
CA MET A 15 18.72 51.29 -55.21
C MET A 15 18.83 49.97 -54.43
N THR A 16 19.94 49.26 -54.58
CA THR A 16 20.33 48.20 -53.63
C THR A 16 21.59 48.64 -52.90
N GLY A 17 21.37 49.38 -51.81
CA GLY A 17 22.33 49.43 -50.72
C GLY A 17 22.39 48.06 -50.04
N CYS A 18 23.60 47.61 -49.72
CA CYS A 18 23.87 46.46 -48.89
C CYS A 18 23.33 46.65 -47.47
N SER A 19 22.63 45.65 -46.94
CA SER A 19 22.96 45.05 -45.64
C SER A 19 22.20 43.73 -45.47
N GLU A 20 22.88 42.62 -45.73
CA GLU A 20 22.43 41.28 -45.31
C GLU A 20 22.81 41.12 -43.83
N THR A 21 21.86 41.32 -42.91
CA THR A 21 22.12 41.13 -41.46
C THR A 21 20.95 40.58 -40.65
N ASP A 22 19.93 39.99 -41.27
CA ASP A 22 18.79 39.39 -40.52
C ASP A 22 18.85 37.85 -40.42
N LYS A 23 19.55 37.15 -41.33
CA LYS A 23 19.60 35.68 -41.31
C LYS A 23 20.46 35.06 -40.21
N SER A 24 21.47 35.78 -39.69
CA SER A 24 22.37 35.25 -38.65
C SER A 24 21.77 35.34 -37.24
N VAL A 25 20.95 36.36 -36.96
CA VAL A 25 20.37 36.61 -35.64
C VAL A 25 19.20 35.66 -35.33
N GLU A 26 18.36 35.36 -36.31
CA GLU A 26 17.29 34.35 -36.18
C GLU A 26 17.82 32.93 -36.04
N ALA A 27 18.87 32.56 -36.80
CA ALA A 27 19.51 31.26 -36.70
C ALA A 27 20.17 31.05 -35.33
N LEU A 28 20.87 32.07 -34.81
CA LEU A 28 21.47 32.05 -33.47
C LEU A 28 20.40 31.91 -32.36
N LYS A 29 19.30 32.69 -32.44
CA LYS A 29 18.17 32.54 -31.50
C LYS A 29 17.53 31.17 -31.55
N SER A 30 17.41 30.56 -32.74
CA SER A 30 16.79 29.23 -32.88
C SER A 30 17.66 28.11 -32.30
N VAL A 31 18.99 28.25 -32.37
CA VAL A 31 19.94 27.31 -31.78
C VAL A 31 19.97 27.45 -30.25
N GLU A 32 20.00 28.68 -29.74
CA GLU A 32 19.97 28.98 -28.30
C GLU A 32 18.66 28.50 -27.65
N LEU A 33 17.52 28.72 -28.32
CA LEU A 33 16.21 28.20 -27.91
C LEU A 33 16.15 26.66 -27.96
N HIS A 34 16.81 26.02 -28.94
CA HIS A 34 16.86 24.56 -29.03
C HIS A 34 17.70 23.96 -27.90
N GLU A 35 18.82 24.58 -27.56
CA GLU A 35 19.71 24.16 -26.48
C GLU A 35 19.06 24.37 -25.09
N GLU A 36 18.37 25.50 -24.88
CA GLU A 36 17.55 25.77 -23.69
C GLU A 36 16.40 24.76 -23.54
N ASN A 37 15.73 24.40 -24.64
CA ASN A 37 14.69 23.37 -24.63
C ASN A 37 15.25 21.98 -24.32
N ILE A 38 16.42 21.61 -24.86
CA ILE A 38 17.08 20.33 -24.54
C ILE A 38 17.46 20.28 -23.07
N GLN A 39 17.99 21.38 -22.52
CA GLN A 39 18.35 21.48 -21.12
C GLN A 39 17.12 21.38 -20.22
N THR A 40 16.03 22.08 -20.56
CA THR A 40 14.74 22.00 -19.83
C THR A 40 14.16 20.58 -19.88
N ILE A 41 14.20 19.90 -21.03
CA ILE A 41 13.73 18.51 -21.17
C ILE A 41 14.56 17.56 -20.31
N LYS A 42 15.88 17.79 -20.24
CA LYS A 42 16.77 16.99 -19.39
C LYS A 42 16.44 17.19 -17.90
N GLU A 43 16.28 18.43 -17.47
CA GLU A 43 15.90 18.77 -16.09
C GLU A 43 14.54 18.17 -15.71
N LEU A 44 13.55 18.25 -16.59
CA LEU A 44 12.23 17.64 -16.37
C LEU A 44 12.30 16.12 -16.27
N ARG A 45 13.18 15.46 -17.04
CA ARG A 45 13.37 14.00 -16.96
C ARG A 45 14.05 13.59 -15.66
N GLU A 46 15.07 14.33 -15.23
CA GLU A 46 15.75 14.11 -13.96
C GLU A 46 14.81 14.34 -12.77
N GLU A 47 13.99 15.39 -12.82
CA GLU A 47 12.98 15.65 -11.80
C GLU A 47 11.91 14.56 -11.76
N ASN A 48 11.43 14.09 -12.91
CA ASN A 48 10.44 13.00 -12.96
C ASN A 48 11.02 11.69 -12.38
N ALA A 49 12.26 11.34 -12.72
CA ALA A 49 12.93 10.18 -12.14
C ALA A 49 13.06 10.30 -10.61
N ARG A 50 13.47 11.47 -10.11
CA ARG A 50 13.56 11.73 -8.67
C ARG A 50 12.18 11.63 -7.97
N LEU A 51 11.13 12.15 -8.59
CA LEU A 51 9.77 12.06 -8.04
C LEU A 51 9.27 10.62 -7.99
N GLN A 52 9.57 9.81 -9.02
CA GLN A 52 9.23 8.38 -9.01
C GLN A 52 9.93 7.64 -7.85
N GLU A 53 11.22 7.90 -7.62
CA GLU A 53 11.94 7.33 -6.46
C GLU A 53 11.32 7.75 -5.13
N GLN A 54 10.94 9.02 -4.97
CA GLN A 54 10.27 9.51 -3.76
C GLN A 54 8.91 8.84 -3.54
N ILE A 55 8.14 8.61 -4.60
CA ILE A 55 6.85 7.89 -4.52
C ILE A 55 7.06 6.46 -4.04
N VAL A 56 8.04 5.75 -4.60
CA VAL A 56 8.35 4.36 -4.18
C VAL A 56 8.75 4.33 -2.70
N GLN A 57 9.64 5.22 -2.27
CA GLN A 57 10.05 5.30 -0.85
C GLN A 57 8.88 5.63 0.08
N LEU A 58 8.00 6.55 -0.33
CA LEU A 58 6.80 6.88 0.45
C LEU A 58 5.85 5.69 0.55
N GLN A 59 5.64 4.94 -0.55
CA GLN A 59 4.82 3.74 -0.55
C GLN A 59 5.40 2.64 0.35
N GLU A 60 6.71 2.39 0.28
CA GLU A 60 7.40 1.44 1.15
C GLU A 60 7.27 1.82 2.63
N ASN A 61 7.45 3.11 2.96
CA ASN A 61 7.28 3.61 4.32
C ASN A 61 5.84 3.43 4.81
N VAL A 62 4.84 3.85 4.02
CA VAL A 62 3.42 3.71 4.37
C VAL A 62 3.04 2.24 4.58
N HIS A 63 3.48 1.35 3.69
CA HIS A 63 3.22 -0.09 3.82
C HIS A 63 3.87 -0.66 5.10
N SER A 64 5.09 -0.23 5.43
CA SER A 64 5.78 -0.62 6.66
C SER A 64 5.03 -0.13 7.91
N GLU A 65 4.51 1.10 7.90
CA GLU A 65 3.74 1.64 9.02
C GLU A 65 2.38 0.95 9.19
N GLU A 66 1.68 0.71 8.09
CA GLU A 66 0.42 -0.01 8.07
C GLU A 66 0.59 -1.42 8.62
N LEU A 67 1.60 -2.16 8.14
CA LEU A 67 1.92 -3.49 8.61
C LEU A 67 2.22 -3.51 10.12
N ARG A 68 3.02 -2.55 10.60
CA ARG A 68 3.34 -2.39 12.03
C ARG A 68 2.08 -2.09 12.85
N ASN A 69 1.16 -1.29 12.32
CA ASN A 69 -0.10 -0.98 12.98
C ASN A 69 -1.03 -2.19 13.03
N ASN A 70 -1.18 -2.91 11.92
CA ASN A 70 -1.97 -4.15 11.84
C ASN A 70 -1.46 -5.19 12.85
N LEU A 71 -0.13 -5.40 12.90
CA LEU A 71 0.49 -6.30 13.87
C LEU A 71 0.19 -5.88 15.31
N ARG A 72 0.37 -4.60 15.63
CA ARG A 72 0.11 -4.06 16.98
C ARG A 72 -1.36 -4.23 17.39
N GLU A 73 -2.28 -3.91 16.49
CA GLU A 73 -3.72 -3.97 16.75
C GLU A 73 -4.18 -5.41 16.95
N THR A 74 -3.82 -6.30 16.03
CA THR A 74 -4.18 -7.72 16.10
C THR A 74 -3.55 -8.40 17.32
N LEU A 75 -2.28 -8.13 17.66
CA LEU A 75 -1.66 -8.69 18.87
C LEU A 75 -2.40 -8.25 20.14
N ASN A 76 -2.70 -6.96 20.25
CA ASN A 76 -3.46 -6.45 21.38
C ASN A 76 -4.85 -7.08 21.47
N MET A 77 -5.50 -7.28 20.31
CA MET A 77 -6.80 -7.95 20.24
C MET A 77 -6.70 -9.41 20.68
N THR A 78 -5.69 -10.16 20.25
CA THR A 78 -5.47 -11.55 20.68
C THR A 78 -5.34 -11.67 22.19
N PHE A 79 -4.51 -10.84 22.82
CA PHE A 79 -4.33 -10.92 24.28
C PHE A 79 -5.62 -10.58 25.03
N LYS A 80 -6.38 -9.58 24.57
CA LYS A 80 -7.68 -9.25 25.15
C LYS A 80 -8.71 -10.36 24.92
N LEU A 81 -8.71 -10.99 23.74
CA LEU A 81 -9.57 -12.13 23.41
C LEU A 81 -9.29 -13.32 24.32
N ILE A 82 -8.03 -13.68 24.52
CA ILE A 82 -7.64 -14.76 25.44
C ILE A 82 -8.09 -14.43 26.86
N ALA A 83 -7.88 -13.19 27.32
CA ALA A 83 -8.35 -12.76 28.63
C ALA A 83 -9.88 -12.84 28.77
N ALA A 84 -10.62 -12.45 27.73
CA ALA A 84 -12.08 -12.52 27.68
C ALA A 84 -12.59 -13.97 27.64
N MET A 85 -11.92 -14.87 26.94
CA MET A 85 -12.20 -16.31 26.94
C MET A 85 -12.04 -16.90 28.34
N GLU A 86 -10.95 -16.54 29.04
CA GLU A 86 -10.68 -16.98 30.42
C GLU A 86 -11.73 -16.46 31.41
N SER A 87 -12.11 -15.18 31.30
CA SER A 87 -13.07 -14.56 32.21
C SER A 87 -14.54 -14.77 31.84
N GLY A 88 -14.82 -15.35 30.67
CA GLY A 88 -16.18 -15.49 30.13
C GLY A 88 -16.83 -14.17 29.70
N ASP A 89 -16.04 -13.18 29.27
CA ASP A 89 -16.55 -11.90 28.76
C ASP A 89 -17.07 -12.03 27.32
N ILE A 90 -18.29 -12.58 27.22
CA ILE A 90 -18.97 -12.81 25.94
C ILE A 90 -19.18 -11.50 25.17
N ALA A 91 -19.52 -10.41 25.86
CA ALA A 91 -19.81 -9.14 25.22
C ALA A 91 -18.59 -8.59 24.48
N TYR A 92 -17.40 -8.69 25.08
CA TYR A 92 -16.17 -8.33 24.39
C TYR A 92 -15.90 -9.26 23.20
N MET A 93 -15.99 -10.58 23.39
CA MET A 93 -15.72 -11.54 22.31
C MET A 93 -16.65 -11.31 21.10
N GLU A 94 -17.94 -11.09 21.33
CA GLU A 94 -18.90 -10.75 20.27
C GLU A 94 -18.54 -9.42 19.57
N SER A 95 -18.13 -8.40 20.34
CA SER A 95 -17.85 -7.07 19.81
C SER A 95 -16.66 -7.00 18.85
N VAL A 96 -15.73 -7.96 18.93
CA VAL A 96 -14.52 -8.00 18.10
C VAL A 96 -14.51 -9.17 17.12
N SER A 97 -15.55 -10.00 17.11
CA SER A 97 -15.62 -11.16 16.22
C SER A 97 -16.22 -10.80 14.86
N SER A 98 -15.76 -11.50 13.83
CA SER A 98 -16.35 -11.42 12.50
C SER A 98 -17.71 -12.12 12.48
N PRO A 99 -18.55 -11.87 11.46
CA PRO A 99 -19.79 -12.62 11.26
C PRO A 99 -19.61 -14.14 11.08
N ASN A 100 -18.38 -14.63 10.90
CA ASN A 100 -18.06 -16.04 10.73
C ASN A 100 -17.82 -16.77 12.07
N VAL A 101 -17.94 -16.09 13.20
CA VAL A 101 -17.73 -16.67 14.52
C VAL A 101 -19.03 -16.59 15.31
N ASP A 102 -19.55 -17.75 15.72
CA ASP A 102 -20.69 -17.86 16.63
C ASP A 102 -20.20 -18.30 18.01
N ILE A 103 -20.59 -17.57 19.06
CA ILE A 103 -20.07 -17.75 20.42
C ILE A 103 -21.16 -18.37 21.29
N SER A 104 -20.89 -19.56 21.82
CA SER A 104 -21.79 -20.26 22.74
C SER A 104 -21.31 -20.14 24.18
N LYS A 105 -21.98 -19.27 24.94
CA LYS A 105 -21.74 -19.09 26.38
C LYS A 105 -21.97 -20.37 27.19
N ASN A 106 -22.96 -21.18 26.81
CA ASN A 106 -23.37 -22.33 27.61
C ASN A 106 -22.37 -23.50 27.52
N SER A 107 -21.69 -23.62 26.38
CA SER A 107 -20.69 -24.67 26.14
C SER A 107 -19.25 -24.17 26.28
N ASN A 108 -19.02 -22.87 26.45
CA ASN A 108 -17.69 -22.24 26.38
C ASN A 108 -16.97 -22.63 25.07
N THR A 109 -17.69 -22.54 23.95
CA THR A 109 -17.18 -22.86 22.62
C THR A 109 -17.46 -21.73 21.63
N MET A 110 -16.70 -21.73 20.55
CA MET A 110 -16.94 -20.93 19.36
C MET A 110 -17.10 -21.86 18.16
N THR A 111 -18.09 -21.60 17.31
CA THR A 111 -18.20 -22.23 16.00
C THR A 111 -17.68 -21.25 14.96
N ILE A 112 -16.72 -21.70 14.16
CA ILE A 112 -16.07 -20.89 13.13
C ILE A 112 -16.53 -21.41 11.76
N TYR A 113 -17.05 -20.52 10.91
CA TYR A 113 -17.55 -20.82 9.58
C TYR A 113 -16.55 -20.36 8.51
N ASN A 114 -15.99 -21.29 7.74
CA ASN A 114 -15.02 -20.97 6.69
C ASN A 114 -15.33 -21.71 5.39
N ALA A 115 -15.59 -20.96 4.32
CA ALA A 115 -15.67 -21.46 2.93
C ALA A 115 -16.48 -22.76 2.73
N GLY A 116 -17.60 -22.92 3.44
CA GLY A 116 -18.49 -24.09 3.32
C GLY A 116 -18.24 -25.20 4.33
N HIS A 117 -17.31 -25.02 5.27
CA HIS A 117 -17.08 -25.89 6.42
C HIS A 117 -17.28 -25.11 7.72
N SER A 118 -17.56 -25.83 8.81
CA SER A 118 -17.50 -25.27 10.16
C SER A 118 -16.75 -26.20 11.09
N TYR A 119 -16.13 -25.62 12.11
CA TYR A 119 -15.48 -26.36 13.18
C TYR A 119 -15.71 -25.65 14.51
N GLU A 120 -15.75 -26.44 15.58
CA GLU A 120 -15.91 -25.95 16.94
C GLU A 120 -14.55 -25.92 17.65
N VAL A 121 -14.31 -24.84 18.40
CA VAL A 121 -13.15 -24.71 19.29
C VAL A 121 -13.62 -24.33 20.69
N HIS A 122 -12.89 -24.77 21.71
CA HIS A 122 -13.15 -24.37 23.08
C HIS A 122 -12.61 -22.96 23.37
N PHE A 123 -13.16 -22.28 24.37
CA PHE A 123 -12.49 -21.10 24.92
C PHE A 123 -11.14 -21.50 25.49
N LEU A 124 -10.13 -20.69 25.20
CA LEU A 124 -8.82 -20.83 25.81
C LEU A 124 -8.94 -20.53 27.31
N ASN A 125 -8.48 -21.46 28.15
CA ASN A 125 -8.55 -21.34 29.61
C ASN A 125 -7.28 -21.87 30.32
N GLY A 126 -7.10 -21.47 31.57
CA GLY A 126 -5.99 -21.91 32.42
C GLY A 126 -4.61 -21.62 31.83
N ILE A 127 -4.44 -20.47 31.16
CA ILE A 127 -3.18 -20.10 30.53
C ILE A 127 -2.45 -19.03 31.34
N GLN A 128 -1.18 -19.28 31.67
CA GLN A 128 -0.33 -18.25 32.28
C GLN A 128 0.32 -17.40 31.18
N TRP A 129 0.37 -16.08 31.39
CA TRP A 129 0.89 -15.16 30.36
C TRP A 129 2.37 -15.41 30.00
N ASP A 130 3.16 -15.96 30.93
CA ASP A 130 4.56 -16.33 30.70
C ASP A 130 4.73 -17.70 30.02
N GLU A 131 3.63 -18.35 29.65
CA GLU A 131 3.61 -19.55 28.81
C GLU A 131 3.40 -19.21 27.33
N PHE A 132 3.06 -17.96 26.98
CA PHE A 132 2.86 -17.57 25.59
C PHE A 132 4.16 -17.10 24.91
N GLU A 133 4.39 -17.63 23.72
CA GLU A 133 5.48 -17.25 22.82
C GLU A 133 4.87 -16.72 21.52
N PHE A 134 5.20 -15.48 21.16
CA PHE A 134 4.92 -14.96 19.83
C PHE A 134 5.89 -15.57 18.82
N ARG A 135 5.37 -16.18 17.74
CA ARG A 135 6.17 -16.88 16.73
C ARG A 135 6.23 -16.19 15.38
N GLY A 136 5.31 -15.28 15.10
CA GLY A 136 5.31 -14.50 13.88
C GLY A 136 3.92 -14.09 13.43
N TYR A 137 3.84 -13.56 12.22
CA TYR A 137 2.61 -13.16 11.58
C TYR A 137 2.67 -13.43 10.08
N ASN A 138 1.51 -13.46 9.44
CA ASN A 138 1.38 -13.44 7.99
C ASN A 138 0.24 -12.49 7.60
N GLN A 139 0.51 -11.55 6.70
CA GLN A 139 -0.52 -10.70 6.09
C GLN A 139 -0.66 -11.11 4.63
N LYS A 140 -1.75 -11.80 4.30
CA LYS A 140 -1.99 -12.34 2.96
C LYS A 140 -2.33 -11.23 1.96
N ASP A 141 -3.10 -10.24 2.42
CA ASP A 141 -3.56 -9.08 1.66
C ASP A 141 -3.93 -7.94 2.65
N SER A 142 -4.53 -6.85 2.17
CA SER A 142 -4.91 -5.71 3.02
C SER A 142 -5.97 -6.07 4.07
N ASP A 143 -6.71 -7.16 3.86
CA ASP A 143 -7.93 -7.47 4.58
C ASP A 143 -7.82 -8.75 5.43
N HIS A 144 -6.72 -9.49 5.32
CA HIS A 144 -6.50 -10.74 6.07
C HIS A 144 -5.16 -10.75 6.78
N PHE A 145 -5.21 -10.97 8.09
CA PHE A 145 -4.03 -11.03 8.96
C PHE A 145 -4.06 -12.28 9.82
N MET A 146 -2.89 -12.91 10.01
CA MET A 146 -2.74 -14.08 10.86
C MET A 146 -1.62 -13.87 11.87
N LEU A 147 -1.85 -14.30 13.10
CA LEU A 147 -0.86 -14.33 14.18
C LEU A 147 -0.55 -15.76 14.58
N PHE A 148 0.74 -16.06 14.69
CA PHE A 148 1.23 -17.34 15.18
C PHE A 148 1.72 -17.18 16.61
N ILE A 149 1.06 -17.86 17.53
CA ILE A 149 1.40 -17.88 18.96
C ILE A 149 1.57 -19.33 19.37
N ALA A 150 2.38 -19.61 20.38
CA ALA A 150 2.41 -20.91 21.01
C ALA A 150 2.27 -20.81 22.52
N LYS A 151 1.58 -21.79 23.11
CA LYS A 151 1.61 -22.05 24.55
C LYS A 151 2.68 -23.10 24.83
N TYR A 152 3.65 -22.74 25.66
CA TYR A 152 4.71 -23.63 26.10
C TYR A 152 4.29 -24.40 27.35
N ILE A 153 4.35 -25.73 27.29
CA ILE A 153 3.98 -26.60 28.40
C ILE A 153 5.26 -26.98 29.16
N LYS A 154 5.38 -26.50 30.40
CA LYS A 154 6.54 -26.74 31.28
C LYS A 154 6.31 -27.88 32.27
N THR A 155 5.12 -28.48 32.28
CA THR A 155 4.77 -29.57 33.20
C THR A 155 5.61 -30.80 32.92
N LYS A 156 6.29 -31.29 33.97
CA LYS A 156 7.18 -32.46 33.86
C LYS A 156 6.44 -33.69 33.34
N GLY A 157 6.95 -34.31 32.28
CA GLY A 157 6.35 -35.48 31.63
C GLY A 157 5.25 -35.14 30.61
N SER A 158 5.03 -33.87 30.30
CA SER A 158 4.13 -33.39 29.24
C SER A 158 4.71 -32.17 28.53
N GLU A 159 6.04 -32.05 28.52
CA GLU A 159 6.74 -30.91 27.93
C GLU A 159 6.48 -30.82 26.43
N GLY A 160 6.24 -29.61 25.94
CA GLY A 160 5.94 -29.39 24.53
C GLY A 160 5.41 -28.00 24.26
N ASN A 161 4.77 -27.83 23.10
CA ASN A 161 4.01 -26.62 22.80
C ASN A 161 2.72 -26.96 22.05
N ILE A 162 1.72 -26.10 22.23
CA ILE A 162 0.52 -26.03 21.40
C ILE A 162 0.67 -24.77 20.56
N ALA A 163 0.61 -24.91 19.24
CA ALA A 163 0.58 -23.76 18.34
C ALA A 163 -0.85 -23.24 18.25
N TYR A 164 -1.01 -21.93 18.08
CA TYR A 164 -2.28 -21.27 17.83
C TYR A 164 -2.10 -20.34 16.66
N GLU A 165 -2.95 -20.47 15.66
CA GLU A 165 -3.01 -19.57 14.52
C GLU A 165 -4.30 -18.77 14.61
N PHE A 166 -4.19 -17.49 14.99
CA PHE A 166 -5.33 -16.58 15.08
C PHE A 166 -5.52 -15.87 13.75
N SER A 167 -6.72 -15.95 13.20
CA SER A 167 -7.10 -15.30 11.95
C SER A 167 -7.90 -14.04 12.21
N PHE A 168 -7.66 -13.02 11.39
CA PHE A 168 -8.35 -11.75 11.43
C PHE A 168 -8.76 -11.32 10.02
N VAL A 169 -9.93 -10.71 9.93
CA VAL A 169 -10.48 -10.11 8.71
C VAL A 169 -10.81 -8.64 8.94
N ARG A 170 -10.65 -7.82 7.90
CA ARG A 170 -10.99 -6.40 7.96
C ARG A 170 -12.49 -6.21 7.70
N SER A 171 -13.16 -5.43 8.56
CA SER A 171 -14.56 -5.05 8.38
C SER A 171 -14.71 -4.04 7.24
N PRO A 172 -15.93 -3.84 6.69
CA PRO A 172 -16.18 -2.78 5.70
C PRO A 172 -15.80 -1.37 6.17
N GLU A 173 -15.86 -1.14 7.49
CA GLU A 173 -15.47 0.11 8.15
C GLU A 173 -13.96 0.23 8.40
N GLY A 174 -13.19 -0.83 8.07
CA GLY A 174 -11.73 -0.84 8.15
C GLY A 174 -11.15 -1.31 9.49
N ASN A 175 -11.96 -1.85 10.40
CA ASN A 175 -11.48 -2.39 11.68
C ASN A 175 -11.08 -3.86 11.54
N TRP A 176 -10.08 -4.32 12.30
CA TRP A 176 -9.79 -5.75 12.39
C TRP A 176 -10.86 -6.47 13.22
N LEU A 177 -11.27 -7.65 12.77
CA LEU A 177 -12.19 -8.54 13.47
C LEU A 177 -11.58 -9.93 13.54
N PHE A 178 -11.76 -10.61 14.67
CA PHE A 178 -11.34 -11.98 14.88
C PHE A 178 -12.20 -12.94 14.07
N ASP A 179 -11.56 -13.79 13.27
CA ASP A 179 -12.21 -14.70 12.31
C ASP A 179 -12.02 -16.19 12.68
N GLY A 180 -11.57 -16.47 13.90
CA GLY A 180 -11.32 -17.81 14.40
C GLY A 180 -9.85 -18.12 14.65
N TYR A 181 -9.60 -19.27 15.26
CA TYR A 181 -8.26 -19.80 15.46
C TYR A 181 -8.22 -21.31 15.27
N ILE A 182 -7.05 -21.84 14.92
CA ILE A 182 -6.76 -23.29 14.95
C ILE A 182 -5.60 -23.58 15.90
N SER A 183 -5.56 -24.80 16.44
CA SER A 183 -4.52 -25.25 17.38
C SER A 183 -4.03 -26.67 17.13
#